data_AF-A0A813HYJ3-F1
#
_entry.id   AF-A0A813HYJ3-F1
#
_cell.length_a   1.000
_cell.length_b   1.000
_cell.length_c   1.000
_cell.angle_alpha   90.00
_cell.angle_beta   90.00
_cell.angle_gamma   90.00
#
_symmetry.space_group_name_H-M   'P 1'
#
loop_
_entity.id
_entity.type
_entity.pdbx_description
1 polymer ?
#
loop_
_entity_poly.entity_id
_entity_poly.type
_entity_poly.pdbx_seq_one_letter_code
_entity_poly.pdbx_strand_id
1 'polypeptide(L)'
;MQFVPLCRDGVFWASGWEVWVDRSDRVPCSHHDQWVQRERSVVLAALWVCGSLYDDMENGWEVVEHWDPKLEANPRDTRFAGLCAARGPTKGKVFKETTGSQ
;
A
#
# COMPACT_ATOMS: atom_id res chain seq x y z
N MET A 1 -5.69 -6.96 -11.14
CA MET A 1 -4.30 -6.64 -11.53
C MET A 1 -4.43 -5.89 -12.83
N GLN A 2 -4.00 -4.63 -12.86
CA GLN A 2 -4.31 -3.73 -13.97
C GLN A 2 -3.21 -3.77 -15.03
N PHE A 3 -3.59 -3.86 -16.29
CA PHE A 3 -2.69 -3.92 -17.43
C PHE A 3 -2.46 -2.53 -18.03
N VAL A 4 -1.20 -2.22 -18.40
CA VAL A 4 -0.81 -0.93 -18.97
C VAL A 4 0.05 -1.12 -20.23
N PRO A 5 -0.16 -0.31 -21.30
CA PRO A 5 0.66 -0.35 -22.50
C PRO A 5 1.95 0.45 -22.29
N LEU A 6 2.85 -0.08 -21.45
CA LEU A 6 4.05 0.63 -20.99
C LEU A 6 4.99 1.03 -22.14
N CYS A 7 5.25 0.10 -23.06
CA CYS A 7 6.22 0.26 -24.14
C CYS A 7 5.59 0.66 -25.49
N ARG A 8 4.25 0.61 -25.60
CA ARG A 8 3.49 0.83 -26.85
C ARG A 8 3.91 -0.08 -28.01
N ASP A 9 4.34 -1.29 -27.70
CA ASP A 9 4.77 -2.34 -28.63
C ASP A 9 3.69 -3.41 -28.88
N GLY A 10 2.47 -3.18 -28.37
CA GLY A 10 1.35 -4.13 -28.43
C GLY A 10 1.31 -5.09 -27.24
N VAL A 11 2.31 -5.05 -26.35
CA VAL A 11 2.33 -5.82 -25.09
C VAL A 11 1.81 -4.94 -23.96
N PHE A 12 0.85 -5.50 -23.22
CA PHE A 12 0.32 -4.91 -22.01
C PHE A 12 0.94 -5.59 -20.79
N TRP A 13 1.35 -4.78 -19.82
CA TRP A 13 2.06 -5.24 -18.64
C TRP A 13 1.23 -5.04 -17.38
N ALA A 14 1.22 -6.03 -16.50
CA ALA A 14 0.66 -5.93 -15.17
C ALA A 14 1.71 -6.34 -14.13
N SER A 15 1.71 -5.68 -12.97
CA SER A 15 2.59 -6.04 -11.86
C SER A 15 1.82 -6.18 -10.55
N GLY A 16 2.38 -6.97 -9.63
CA GLY A 16 1.80 -7.19 -8.31
C GLY A 16 2.87 -7.56 -7.31
N TRP A 17 2.75 -6.99 -6.12
CA TRP A 17 3.63 -7.28 -5.01
C TRP A 17 3.04 -8.40 -4.18
N GLU A 18 3.84 -9.43 -3.91
CA GLU A 18 3.55 -10.38 -2.86
C GLU A 18 4.22 -9.91 -1.58
N VAL A 19 3.43 -9.88 -0.52
CA VAL A 19 3.86 -9.35 0.77
C VAL A 19 3.63 -10.42 1.83
N TRP A 20 4.69 -10.73 2.56
CA TRP A 20 4.60 -11.56 3.74
C TRP A 20 4.40 -10.68 4.98
N VAL A 21 3.47 -11.09 5.84
CA VAL A 21 3.08 -10.30 7.02
C VAL A 21 2.98 -11.19 8.24
N ASP A 22 3.75 -10.87 9.29
CA ASP A 22 3.52 -11.44 10.62
C ASP A 22 2.30 -10.78 11.27
N ARG A 23 1.20 -11.54 11.32
CA ARG A 23 -0.08 -11.05 11.87
C ARG A 23 -0.06 -10.87 13.38
N SER A 24 0.87 -11.50 14.08
CA SER A 24 0.95 -11.41 15.54
C SER A 24 1.44 -10.04 16.01
N ASP A 25 2.26 -9.36 15.20
CA ASP A 25 2.80 -8.02 15.46
C ASP A 25 1.89 -6.88 14.96
N ARG A 26 0.57 -7.16 14.89
CA ARG A 26 -0.44 -6.15 14.50
C ARG A 26 -0.49 -4.98 15.47
N VAL A 27 -0.81 -3.80 14.95
CA VAL A 27 -1.08 -2.62 15.77
C VAL A 27 -2.56 -2.64 16.17
N PRO A 28 -2.90 -2.63 17.46
CA PRO A 28 -4.29 -2.50 17.88
C PRO A 28 -4.85 -1.14 17.46
N CYS A 29 -5.98 -1.15 16.76
CA CYS A 29 -6.69 0.04 16.31
C CYS A 29 -8.18 -0.04 16.70
N SER A 30 -8.79 1.13 16.95
CA SER A 30 -10.23 1.25 17.27
C SER A 30 -11.13 0.93 16.09
N HIS A 31 -10.60 1.02 14.87
CA HIS A 31 -11.28 0.71 13.62
C HIS A 31 -10.76 -0.63 13.10
N HIS A 32 -11.64 -1.61 12.98
CA HIS A 32 -11.28 -2.99 12.62
C HIS A 32 -11.40 -3.29 11.12
N ASP A 33 -11.75 -2.30 10.31
CA ASP A 33 -11.89 -2.39 8.84
C ASP A 33 -10.54 -2.27 8.10
N GLN A 34 -9.49 -1.84 8.79
CA GLN A 34 -8.15 -1.69 8.21
C GLN A 34 -7.13 -2.59 8.92
N TRP A 35 -6.20 -3.14 8.15
CA TRP A 35 -5.08 -3.91 8.67
C TRP A 35 -3.88 -3.00 8.85
N VAL A 36 -3.58 -2.67 10.10
CA VAL A 36 -2.42 -1.84 10.44
C VAL A 36 -1.31 -2.72 11.02
N GLN A 37 -0.17 -2.73 10.35
CA GLN A 37 1.00 -3.52 10.73
C GLN A 37 2.19 -2.61 11.00
N ARG A 38 3.10 -3.07 11.86
CA ARG A 38 4.38 -2.39 12.04
C ARG A 38 5.27 -2.69 10.83
N GLU A 39 6.07 -1.72 10.43
CA GLU A 39 6.96 -1.81 9.26
C GLU A 39 7.82 -3.08 9.27
N ARG A 40 8.45 -3.39 10.42
CA ARG A 40 9.30 -4.58 10.60
C ARG A 40 8.60 -5.93 10.37
N SER A 41 7.27 -5.95 10.39
CA SER A 41 6.44 -7.15 10.32
C SER A 41 5.94 -7.41 8.90
N VAL A 42 6.31 -6.54 7.96
CA VAL A 42 5.89 -6.55 6.56
C VAL A 42 7.13 -6.69 5.70
N VAL A 43 7.18 -7.73 4.87
CA VAL A 43 8.32 -8.04 4.00
C VAL A 43 7.83 -8.22 2.57
N LEU A 44 8.48 -7.57 1.60
CA LEU A 44 8.26 -7.86 0.19
C LEU A 44 8.83 -9.25 -0.11
N ALA A 45 7.97 -10.19 -0.49
CA ALA A 45 8.36 -11.57 -0.78
C ALA A 45 8.69 -11.76 -2.27
N ALA A 46 7.88 -11.20 -3.16
CA ALA A 46 8.08 -11.30 -4.59
C ALA A 46 7.47 -10.11 -5.35
N LEU A 47 7.99 -9.90 -6.56
CA LEU A 47 7.38 -9.05 -7.58
C LEU A 47 6.94 -9.94 -8.74
N TRP A 48 5.64 -9.94 -9.01
CA TRP A 48 5.04 -10.64 -10.13
C TRP A 48 4.90 -9.68 -11.29
N VAL A 49 5.34 -10.10 -12.47
CA VAL A 49 5.22 -9.33 -13.72
C VAL A 49 4.59 -10.24 -14.77
N CYS A 50 3.54 -9.75 -15.40
CA CYS A 50 2.82 -10.44 -16.47
C CYS A 50 2.77 -9.54 -17.71
N GLY A 51 3.10 -10.10 -18.87
CA GLY A 51 2.96 -9.46 -20.17
C GLY A 51 1.98 -10.24 -21.02
N SER A 52 1.03 -9.56 -21.67
CA SER A 52 0.07 -10.17 -22.59
C SER A 52 -0.04 -9.34 -23.85
N LEU A 53 -0.18 -9.98 -25.00
CA LEU A 53 -0.59 -9.28 -26.23
C LEU A 53 -2.06 -8.89 -26.10
N TYR A 54 -2.45 -7.79 -26.74
CA TYR A 54 -3.83 -7.33 -26.77
C TYR A 54 -4.81 -8.43 -27.21
N ASP A 55 -4.43 -9.18 -28.26
CA ASP A 55 -5.26 -10.24 -28.84
C ASP A 55 -5.45 -11.44 -27.90
N ASP A 56 -4.55 -11.62 -26.93
CA ASP A 56 -4.60 -12.70 -25.94
C ASP A 56 -5.30 -12.26 -24.63
N MET A 57 -5.74 -11.00 -24.52
CA MET A 57 -6.41 -10.50 -23.31
C MET A 57 -7.86 -10.98 -23.23
N GLU A 58 -8.27 -11.42 -22.04
CA GLU A 58 -9.63 -11.89 -21.80
C GLU A 58 -10.58 -10.76 -21.39
N ASN A 59 -11.86 -10.93 -21.72
CA ASN A 59 -12.91 -10.02 -21.26
C ASN A 59 -12.98 -9.98 -19.73
N GLY A 60 -12.98 -8.78 -19.16
CA GLY A 60 -12.99 -8.55 -17.72
C GLY A 60 -11.62 -8.20 -17.12
N TRP A 61 -10.54 -8.28 -17.91
CA TRP A 61 -9.24 -7.74 -17.49
C TRP A 61 -9.28 -6.21 -17.54
N GLU A 62 -8.82 -5.56 -16.48
CA GLU A 62 -8.76 -4.11 -16.40
C GLU A 62 -7.55 -3.59 -17.16
N VAL A 63 -7.79 -2.73 -18.16
CA VAL A 63 -6.76 -2.14 -19.01
C VAL A 63 -6.81 -0.62 -18.89
N VAL A 64 -5.65 -0.02 -18.68
CA VAL A 64 -5.50 1.44 -18.76
C VAL A 64 -5.06 1.79 -20.17
N GLU A 65 -5.80 2.68 -20.83
CA GLU A 65 -5.49 3.10 -22.20
C GLU A 65 -4.17 3.88 -22.29
N HIS A 66 -3.85 4.68 -21.26
CA HIS A 66 -2.66 5.51 -21.24
C HIS A 66 -2.00 5.55 -19.85
N TRP A 67 -0.72 5.21 -19.81
CA TRP A 67 0.10 5.34 -18.62
C TRP A 67 0.72 6.74 -18.51
N ASP A 68 0.45 7.45 -17.40
CA ASP A 68 1.06 8.74 -17.07
C ASP A 68 2.05 8.61 -15.89
N PRO A 69 3.37 8.75 -16.12
CA PRO A 69 4.38 8.63 -15.06
C PRO A 69 4.27 9.68 -13.96
N LYS A 70 3.56 10.80 -14.17
CA LYS A 70 3.43 11.86 -13.16
C LYS A 70 2.45 11.53 -12.04
N LEU A 71 1.55 10.56 -12.28
CA LEU A 71 0.59 10.10 -11.27
C LEU A 71 1.19 9.05 -10.34
N GLU A 72 2.36 8.50 -10.68
CA GLU A 72 3.01 7.46 -9.88
C GLU A 72 3.70 8.01 -8.62
N ALA A 73 3.87 7.11 -7.65
CA ALA A 73 4.68 7.39 -6.47
C ALA A 73 6.15 7.57 -6.88
N ASN A 74 6.65 8.81 -6.81
CA ASN A 74 8.04 9.10 -7.14
C ASN A 74 8.98 8.51 -6.06
N PRO A 75 9.88 7.57 -6.39
CA PRO A 75 10.76 6.93 -5.42
C PRO A 75 11.84 7.88 -4.86
N ARG A 76 12.05 9.05 -5.49
CA ARG A 76 12.95 10.11 -4.99
C ARG A 76 12.21 11.17 -4.19
N ASP A 77 10.92 10.99 -3.97
CA ASP A 77 10.12 11.95 -3.24
C ASP A 77 10.45 11.94 -1.76
N THR A 78 11.09 13.01 -1.30
CA THR A 78 11.51 13.15 0.10
C THR A 78 10.37 13.53 1.04
N ARG A 79 9.16 13.82 0.52
CA ARG A 79 7.99 14.17 1.36
C ARG A 79 7.70 13.11 2.41
N PHE A 80 8.01 11.85 2.12
CA PHE A 80 7.74 10.72 3.02
C PHE A 80 8.99 10.23 3.77
N ALA A 81 10.18 10.72 3.45
CA ALA A 81 11.45 10.26 4.02
C ALA A 81 11.60 10.53 5.53
N GLY A 82 10.86 11.52 6.07
CA GLY A 82 10.91 11.89 7.49
C GLY A 82 9.78 11.35 8.37
N LEU A 83 8.76 10.69 7.80
CA LEU A 83 7.57 10.29 8.55
C LEU A 83 7.83 9.12 9.52
N CYS A 84 8.80 8.25 9.22
CA CYS A 84 9.20 7.18 10.14
C CYS A 84 9.94 7.71 11.38
N ALA A 85 10.58 8.87 11.31
CA ALA A 85 11.38 9.44 12.40
C ALA A 85 10.59 10.38 13.34
N ALA A 86 9.40 10.85 12.94
CA ALA A 86 8.70 11.94 13.62
C ALA A 86 7.65 11.52 14.67
N ARG A 87 7.66 10.29 15.19
CA ARG A 87 6.84 9.92 16.36
C ARG A 87 7.63 10.09 17.65
N GLY A 88 7.75 11.33 18.11
CA GLY A 88 8.00 11.59 19.52
C GLY A 88 6.86 11.02 20.38
N PRO A 89 7.09 10.75 21.68
CA PRO A 89 6.07 10.15 22.54
C PRO A 89 4.89 11.11 22.67
N THR A 90 3.74 10.73 22.11
CA THR A 90 2.47 11.41 22.39
C THR A 90 2.18 11.25 23.88
N LYS A 91 2.27 12.34 24.65
CA LYS A 91 1.79 12.38 26.03
C LYS A 91 0.32 11.96 26.02
N GLY A 92 0.02 10.81 26.64
CA GLY A 92 -1.35 10.39 26.89
C GLY A 92 -2.08 11.48 27.66
N LYS A 93 -3.17 12.00 27.09
CA LYS A 93 -4.13 12.76 27.89
C LYS A 93 -4.78 11.76 28.84
N VAL A 94 -4.36 11.80 30.10
CA VAL A 94 -5.05 11.13 31.20
C VAL A 94 -6.43 11.78 31.30
N PHE A 95 -7.45 11.06 30.87
CA PHE A 95 -8.84 11.41 31.15
C PHE A 95 -9.05 11.15 32.64
N LYS A 96 -9.24 12.22 33.43
CA LYS A 96 -9.65 12.08 34.82
C LYS A 96 -11.08 11.57 34.84
N GLU A 97 -11.27 10.34 35.28
CA GLU A 97 -12.57 9.85 35.72
C GLU A 97 -12.98 10.67 36.96
N THR A 98 -14.00 11.50 36.80
CA THR A 98 -14.67 12.11 37.96
C THR A 98 -15.67 11.10 38.49
N THR A 99 -15.22 10.26 39.42
CA THR A 99 -16.11 9.43 40.24
C THR A 99 -16.91 10.32 41.18
N GLY A 100 -18.21 10.47 40.87
CA GLY A 100 -19.33 10.29 41.80
C GLY A 100 -19.67 11.36 42.86
N SER A 101 -20.97 11.30 43.23
CA SER A 101 -21.66 11.86 44.41
C SER A 101 -22.08 13.35 44.33
N GLN A 102 -23.32 13.76 44.63
CA GLN A 102 -24.52 13.16 45.22
C GLN A 102 -25.77 13.79 44.60
#